data_AF-A0A439RNU5-F1
#
_entry.id   AF-A0A439RNU5-F1
#
_cell.length_a   1.000
_cell.length_b   1.000
_cell.length_c   1.000
_cell.angle_alpha   90.00
_cell.angle_beta   90.00
_cell.angle_gamma   90.00
#
_symmetry.space_group_name_H-M   'P 1'
#
loop_
_entity.id
_entity.type
_entity.pdbx_description
1 polymer ?
#
loop_
_entity_poly.entity_id
_entity_poly.type
_entity_poly.pdbx_seq_one_letter_code
_entity_poly.pdbx_strand_id
1 'polypeptide(L)' 'MSCQFSGIDRYQRFLGVCWNDRVRDFGAELVRQGFAVAYRFHRKAVDPDYEKLEFEAKRQKKGLWAFEFD' A
#
# COMPACT_ATOMS: atom_id res chain seq x y z
N MET A 1 17.33 -6.42 -5.52
CA MET A 1 15.87 -6.29 -5.40
C MET A 1 15.32 -7.69 -5.22
N SER A 2 14.45 -7.90 -4.25
CA SER A 2 13.92 -9.22 -3.88
C SER A 2 12.42 -9.12 -3.59
N CYS A 3 11.71 -10.23 -3.76
CA CYS A 3 10.28 -10.32 -3.46
C CYS A 3 9.97 -11.62 -2.72
N GLN A 4 9.01 -11.56 -1.80
CA GLN A 4 8.42 -12.70 -1.13
C GLN A 4 6.98 -12.82 -1.58
N PHE A 5 6.68 -13.89 -2.31
CA PHE A 5 5.33 -14.17 -2.79
C PHE A 5 4.51 -14.88 -1.71
N SER A 6 3.28 -14.42 -1.52
CA SER A 6 2.30 -15.01 -0.59
C SER A 6 1.23 -15.83 -1.30
N GLY A 7 1.07 -15.67 -2.62
CA GLY A 7 0.11 -16.45 -3.39
C GLY A 7 -0.03 -15.99 -4.83
N ILE A 8 -1.00 -16.59 -5.51
CA ILE A 8 -1.40 -16.23 -6.87
C ILE A 8 -2.89 -15.87 -6.84
N ASP A 9 -3.26 -14.75 -7.46
CA ASP A 9 -4.66 -14.35 -7.54
C ASP A 9 -5.46 -15.15 -8.59
N ARG A 10 -6.78 -14.95 -8.63
CA ARG A 10 -7.68 -15.62 -9.61
C ARG A 10 -7.34 -15.33 -11.07
N TYR A 11 -6.53 -14.32 -11.34
CA TYR A 11 -6.09 -13.90 -12.68
C TYR A 11 -4.65 -14.33 -12.97
N GLN A 12 -4.11 -15.29 -12.20
CA GLN A 12 -2.78 -15.86 -12.38
C GLN A 12 -1.63 -14.86 -12.19
N ARG A 13 -1.81 -13.87 -11.29
CA ARG A 13 -0.75 -12.90 -10.93
C ARG A 13 -0.16 -13.23 -9.58
N PHE A 14 1.16 -13.14 -9.46
CA PHE A 14 1.84 -13.28 -8.17
C PHE A 14 1.52 -12.10 -7.25
N LEU A 15 1.15 -12.40 -6.02
CA LEU A 15 0.98 -11.44 -4.93
C LEU A 15 2.15 -11.59 -3.96
N GLY A 16 2.71 -10.46 -3.51
CA GLY A 16 3.84 -10.49 -2.60
C GLY A 16 4.34 -9.11 -2.21
N VAL A 17 5.27 -9.09 -1.26
CA VAL A 17 5.99 -7.89 -0.84
C VAL A 17 7.35 -7.89 -1.51
N CYS A 18 7.73 -6.75 -2.08
CA CYS A 18 9.03 -6.56 -2.72
C CYS A 18 9.82 -5.46 -2.02
N TRP A 19 11.15 -5.60 -2.03
CA TRP A 19 12.06 -4.70 -1.34
C TRP A 19 13.44 -4.62 -2.01
N ASN A 20 14.23 -3.65 -1.55
CA ASN A 20 15.66 -3.54 -1.82
C ASN A 20 16.39 -2.99 -0.58
N ASP A 21 17.68 -2.68 -0.71
CA ASP A 21 18.51 -2.23 0.41
C ASP A 21 18.09 -0.86 0.98
N ARG A 22 17.29 -0.08 0.24
CA ARG A 22 16.83 1.27 0.64
C ARG A 22 15.39 1.28 1.12
N VAL A 23 14.52 0.43 0.58
CA VAL A 23 13.09 0.38 0.90
C VAL A 23 12.72 -1.06 1.21
N ARG A 24 12.29 -1.28 2.47
CA ARG A 24 11.97 -2.62 3.00
C ARG A 24 10.63 -3.18 2.55
N ASP A 25 9.73 -2.31 2.11
CA ASP A 25 8.44 -2.67 1.54
C ASP A 25 8.02 -1.54 0.59
N PHE A 26 8.04 -1.82 -0.72
CA PHE A 26 7.62 -0.84 -1.71
C PHE A 26 6.13 -0.51 -1.63
N GLY A 27 5.27 -1.48 -1.30
CA GLY A 27 3.83 -1.25 -1.18
C GLY A 27 3.52 -0.30 -0.02
N ALA A 28 4.17 -0.52 1.13
CA ALA A 28 4.04 0.34 2.30
C ALA A 28 4.53 1.77 2.00
N GLU A 29 5.65 1.91 1.29
CA GLU A 29 6.20 3.22 0.91
C GLU A 29 5.26 3.98 -0.03
N LEU A 30 4.65 3.29 -1.00
CA LEU A 30 3.66 3.91 -1.89
C LEU A 30 2.44 4.42 -1.11
N VAL A 31 1.94 3.63 -0.15
CA VAL A 31 0.82 4.06 0.70
C VAL A 31 1.21 5.26 1.56
N ARG A 32 2.40 5.23 2.19
CA ARG A 32 2.92 6.31 3.03
C ARG A 32 3.08 7.64 2.28
N GLN A 33 3.45 7.59 1.01
CA GLN A 33 3.58 8.77 0.15
C GLN A 33 2.24 9.21 -0.47
N GLY A 34 1.16 8.48 -0.21
CA GLY A 34 -0.16 8.77 -0.77
C GLY A 34 -0.26 8.43 -2.27
N PHE A 35 0.57 7.52 -2.79
CA PHE A 35 0.48 7.04 -4.19
C PHE A 35 -0.36 5.77 -4.33
N ALA A 36 -0.68 5.12 -3.21
CA ALA A 36 -1.55 3.95 -3.14
C ALA A 36 -2.44 4.01 -1.90
N VAL A 37 -3.41 3.10 -1.83
CA VAL A 37 -4.35 2.96 -0.70
C VAL A 37 -4.21 1.58 -0.06
N ALA A 38 -4.54 1.46 1.24
CA ALA A 38 -4.56 0.15 1.88
C ALA A 38 -5.67 -0.72 1.28
N TYR A 39 -5.33 -1.96 0.92
CA TYR A 39 -6.30 -2.89 0.36
C TYR A 39 -7.32 -3.30 1.42
N ARG A 40 -8.61 -3.24 1.05
CA ARG A 40 -9.73 -3.59 1.92
C ARG A 40 -10.54 -4.72 1.32
N PHE A 41 -10.73 -5.78 2.08
CA PHE A 41 -11.65 -6.87 1.75
C PHE A 41 -12.85 -6.79 2.69
N HIS A 42 -14.08 -6.76 2.13
CA HIS A 42 -15.31 -6.50 2.89
C HIS A 42 -15.21 -5.31 3.86
N ARG A 43 -14.66 -4.18 3.36
CA ARG A 43 -14.47 -2.91 4.11
C ARG A 43 -13.50 -2.99 5.29
N LYS A 44 -12.79 -4.09 5.47
CA LYS A 44 -11.76 -4.24 6.50
C LYS A 44 -10.38 -4.19 5.84
N ALA A 45 -9.48 -3.36 6.37
CA ALA A 45 -8.09 -3.39 5.95
C ALA A 45 -7.51 -4.78 6.21
N VAL A 46 -6.86 -5.34 5.19
CA VAL A 46 -6.23 -6.66 5.29
C VAL A 46 -4.93 -6.56 6.08
N ASP A 47 -4.22 -5.44 5.95
CA ASP A 47 -3.00 -5.13 6.67
C ASP A 47 -3.21 -3.86 7.53
N PRO A 48 -3.16 -3.97 8.87
CA PRO A 48 -3.38 -2.83 9.77
C PRO A 48 -2.24 -1.80 9.73
N ASP A 49 -1.04 -2.17 9.32
CA ASP A 49 0.08 -1.23 9.23
C ASP A 49 -0.05 -0.37 7.97
N TYR A 50 -0.52 -0.95 6.86
CA TYR A 50 -0.88 -0.17 5.67
C TYR A 50 -2.03 0.82 5.95
N GLU A 51 -3.01 0.43 6.77
CA GLU A 51 -4.09 1.34 7.16
C GLU A 51 -3.59 2.54 7.96
N LYS A 52 -2.66 2.34 8.91
CA LYS A 52 -2.02 3.44 9.64
C LYS A 52 -1.24 4.37 8.70
N LEU A 53 -0.49 3.82 7.75
CA LEU A 53 0.27 4.61 6.77
C LEU A 53 -0.66 5.44 5.88
N GLU A 54 -1.79 4.86 5.45
CA GLU A 54 -2.79 5.57 4.65
C GLU A 54 -3.43 6.72 5.47
N PHE A 55 -3.74 6.47 6.74
CA PHE A 55 -4.25 7.49 7.66
C PHE A 55 -3.27 8.66 7.82
N GLU A 56 -1.99 8.37 7.98
CA GLU A 56 -0.94 9.39 8.05
C GLU A 56 -0.79 10.18 6.76
N ALA A 57 -0.84 9.50 5.60
CA ALA A 57 -0.77 10.15 4.29
C ALA A 57 -1.97 11.10 4.06
N LYS A 58 -3.18 10.70 4.48
CA LYS A 58 -4.38 11.55 4.47
C LYS A 58 -4.22 12.77 5.35
N ARG A 59 -3.81 12.57 6.61
CA ARG A 59 -3.60 13.66 7.57
C ARG A 59 -2.57 14.68 7.06
N GLN A 60 -1.57 14.21 6.32
CA GLN A 60 -0.51 15.04 5.75
C GLN A 60 -0.83 15.57 4.35
N LYS A 61 -2.02 15.29 3.80
CA LYS A 61 -2.44 15.68 2.44
C LYS A 61 -1.42 15.32 1.36
N LYS A 62 -0.89 14.09 1.43
CA LYS A 62 0.13 13.59 0.49
C LYS A 62 -0.48 12.95 -0.76
N GLY A 63 0.17 13.12 -1.90
CA GLY A 63 -0.16 12.41 -3.14
C GLY A 63 -1.63 12.56 -3.53
N LEU A 64 -2.34 11.44 -3.63
CA LEU A 64 -3.78 11.35 -3.90
C LEU A 64 -4.64 12.19 -2.94
N TRP A 65 -4.15 12.47 -1.73
CA TRP A 65 -4.87 13.21 -0.68
C TRP A 65 -4.58 14.71 -0.66
N ALA A 66 -3.79 15.22 -1.61
CA ALA A 66 -3.43 16.63 -1.68
C ALA A 66 -4.58 17.53 -2.18
N PHE A 67 -5.61 16.93 -2.78
CA PHE A 67 -6.70 17.64 -3.43
C PHE A 67 -8.07 17.16 -2.91
N GLU A 68 -9.04 18.05 -2.95
CA GLU A 68 -10.46 17.72 -2.78
C GLU A 68 -11.06 17.60 -4.20
N PHE A 69 -11.92 16.61 -4.41
CA PHE A 69 -12.64 16.45 -5.67
C PHE A 69 -13.96 17.20 -5.54
N ASP A 70 -14.20 18.16 -6.45
CA ASP A 70 -15.47 18.90 -6.58
C ASP A 70 -16.60 18.01 -7.13
#